data_AF-A0A6L7JTL9-F1
#
_entry.id   AF-A0A6L7JTL9-F1
#
_cell.length_a   1.000
_cell.length_b   1.000
_cell.length_c   1.000
_cell.angle_alpha   90.00
_cell.angle_beta   90.00
_cell.angle_gamma   90.00
#
_symmetry.space_group_name_H-M   'P 1'
#
loop_
_entity.id
_entity.type
_entity.pdbx_description
1 polymer ?
#
loop_
_entity_poly.entity_id
_entity_poly.type
_entity_poly.pdbx_seq_one_letter_code
_entity_poly.pdbx_strand_id
1 'polypeptide(L)' 'VVWRFNAECADHVEKWVFHPTQTIKKRRDGRIEVQFKAGGLYEMAWHVVTWGDLIEVVKPKKLIDVLREVRDSIRLPD' A
#
# COMPACT_ATOMS: atom_id res chain seq x y z
N VAL A 1 -8.47 -1.17 4.53
CA VAL A 1 -7.66 -1.27 3.29
C VAL A 1 -6.87 -2.56 3.31
N VAL A 2 -6.40 -3.01 2.14
CA VAL A 2 -5.49 -4.14 1.99
C VAL A 2 -4.38 -3.70 1.05
N TRP A 3 -3.15 -3.72 1.56
CA TRP A 3 -1.93 -3.42 0.81
C TRP A 3 -1.13 -4.70 0.61
N ARG A 4 -0.55 -4.90 -0.56
CA ARG A 4 0.33 -6.03 -0.85
C ARG A 4 1.73 -5.51 -1.15
N PHE A 5 2.70 -6.05 -0.43
CA PHE A 5 4.11 -5.73 -0.55
C PHE A 5 4.84 -6.84 -1.29
N ASN A 6 5.85 -6.47 -2.07
CA ASN A 6 6.73 -7.41 -2.78
C ASN A 6 7.56 -8.23 -1.80
N ALA A 7 8.07 -9.38 -2.26
CA ALA A 7 8.89 -10.27 -1.45
C ALA A 7 10.19 -9.60 -0.96
N GLU A 8 10.75 -8.67 -1.73
CA GLU A 8 11.99 -7.94 -1.42
C GLU A 8 11.92 -7.14 -0.13
N CYS A 9 10.74 -6.63 0.25
CA CYS A 9 10.55 -5.86 1.48
C CYS A 9 9.72 -6.59 2.56
N ALA A 10 9.38 -7.86 2.33
CA ALA A 10 8.51 -8.64 3.21
C ALA A 10 9.02 -8.70 4.66
N ASP A 11 10.30 -9.01 4.86
CA ASP A 11 10.90 -9.13 6.20
C ASP A 11 10.91 -7.80 6.98
N HIS A 12 10.97 -6.68 6.26
CA HIS A 12 10.87 -5.35 6.86
C HIS A 12 9.43 -5.01 7.21
N VAL A 13 8.50 -5.24 6.28
CA VAL A 13 7.07 -4.99 6.42
C VAL A 13 6.46 -5.80 7.58
N GLU A 14 6.91 -7.03 7.79
CA GLU A 14 6.43 -7.89 8.88
C GLU A 14 6.67 -7.27 10.27
N LYS A 15 7.76 -6.52 10.42
CA LYS A 15 8.17 -5.90 11.69
C LYS A 15 7.60 -4.49 11.86
N TRP A 16 7.00 -3.94 10.82
CA TRP A 16 6.50 -2.56 10.81
C TRP A 16 5.05 -2.48 11.29
N VAL A 17 4.74 -1.51 12.14
CA VAL A 17 3.37 -1.21 12.57
C VAL A 17 2.86 0.01 11.81
N PHE A 18 2.11 -0.22 10.74
CA PHE A 18 1.37 0.78 9.97
C PHE A 18 0.14 1.28 10.71
N HIS A 19 -0.55 0.39 11.44
CA HIS A 19 -1.75 0.72 12.18
C HIS A 19 -2.00 -0.27 13.33
N PRO A 20 -2.53 0.17 14.49
CA PRO A 20 -2.80 -0.72 15.62
C PRO A 20 -3.75 -1.90 15.32
N THR A 21 -4.62 -1.75 14.31
CA THR A 21 -5.57 -2.79 13.89
C THR A 21 -5.07 -3.66 12.73
N GLN A 22 -3.78 -3.59 12.42
CA GLN A 22 -3.24 -4.33 11.28
C GLN A 22 -3.22 -5.84 11.52
N THR A 23 -3.49 -6.58 10.45
CA THR A 23 -3.21 -8.02 10.35
C THR A 23 -2.30 -8.25 9.16
N ILE A 24 -1.41 -9.23 9.29
CA ILE A 24 -0.41 -9.57 8.29
C ILE A 24 -0.67 -10.99 7.80
N LYS A 25 -0.67 -11.18 6.47
CA LYS A 25 -0.76 -12.48 5.82
C LYS A 25 0.43 -12.69 4.89
N LYS A 26 1.28 -13.65 5.22
CA LYS A 26 2.33 -14.13 4.32
C LYS A 26 1.71 -14.95 3.20
N ARG A 27 2.20 -14.75 1.98
CA ARG A 27 1.78 -15.49 0.80
C ARG A 27 2.85 -16.50 0.39
N ARG A 28 2.46 -17.52 -0.38
CA ARG A 28 3.35 -18.58 -0.88
C ARG A 28 4.42 -18.07 -1.85
N ASP A 29 4.16 -16.95 -2.50
CA ASP A 29 5.06 -16.26 -3.44
C ASP A 29 6.05 -15.32 -2.74
N GLY A 30 6.15 -15.38 -1.41
CA GLY A 30 7.02 -14.51 -0.61
C GLY A 30 6.47 -13.12 -0.34
N ARG A 31 5.34 -12.73 -0.97
CA ARG A 31 4.70 -11.43 -0.74
C ARG A 31 3.97 -11.39 0.59
N ILE A 32 3.70 -10.17 1.07
CA ILE A 32 2.91 -9.95 2.29
C ILE A 32 1.70 -9.09 1.99
N GLU A 33 0.54 -9.47 2.52
CA GLU A 33 -0.65 -8.63 2.56
C GLU A 33 -0.84 -8.06 3.97
N VAL A 34 -0.92 -6.74 4.08
CA VAL A 34 -1.25 -6.02 5.32
C VAL A 34 -2.66 -5.46 5.20
N GLN A 35 -3.52 -5.82 6.13
CA GLN A 35 -4.90 -5.35 6.20
C GLN A 35 -5.14 -4.56 7.47
N PHE A 36 -5.75 -3.39 7.38
CA PHE A 36 -6.11 -2.57 8.54
C PHE A 36 -7.32 -1.68 8.24
N LYS A 37 -7.87 -1.03 9.27
CA LYS A 37 -8.96 -0.04 9.13
C LYS A 37 -8.39 1.37 9.34
N ALA A 38 -8.52 2.22 8.32
CA ALA A 38 -8.13 3.62 8.35
C ALA A 38 -9.02 4.44 7.40
N GLY A 39 -9.12 5.74 7.65
CA GLY A 39 -9.71 6.76 6.76
C GLY A 39 -8.63 7.58 6.06
N GLY A 40 -9.02 8.63 5.33
CA GLY A 40 -8.07 9.50 4.61
C GLY A 40 -7.50 8.83 3.36
N LEU A 41 -8.30 8.76 2.28
CA LEU A 41 -7.88 8.05 1.06
C LEU A 41 -6.72 8.75 0.34
N TYR A 42 -6.69 10.09 0.35
CA TYR A 42 -5.61 10.85 -0.28
C TYR A 42 -4.31 10.70 0.50
N GLU A 43 -4.36 10.81 1.82
CA GLU A 43 -3.21 10.59 2.70
C GLU A 43 -2.67 9.17 2.52
N MET A 44 -3.54 8.17 2.49
CA MET A 44 -3.13 6.79 2.20
C MET A 44 -2.51 6.64 0.80
N ALA A 45 -3.05 7.31 -0.23
CA ALA A 45 -2.46 7.28 -1.56
C ALA A 45 -1.05 7.90 -1.57
N TRP A 46 -0.84 9.03 -0.89
CA TRP A 46 0.48 9.64 -0.72
C TRP A 46 1.45 8.68 -0.03
N HIS A 47 1.03 8.03 1.06
CA HIS A 47 1.84 7.00 1.71
C HIS A 47 2.18 5.86 0.76
N VAL A 48 1.24 5.37 -0.05
CA VAL A 48 1.52 4.30 -1.02
C VAL A 48 2.54 4.75 -2.06
N VAL A 49 2.49 6.01 -2.51
CA VAL A 49 3.46 6.55 -3.48
C VAL A 49 4.90 6.54 -2.94
N THR A 50 5.12 6.80 -1.64
CA THR A 50 6.49 6.82 -1.09
C THR A 50 7.20 5.47 -1.12
N TRP A 51 6.46 4.37 -1.30
CA TRP A 51 7.01 3.02 -1.43
C TRP A 51 7.29 2.61 -2.88
N GLY A 52 6.94 3.45 -3.86
CA GLY A 52 7.16 3.16 -5.28
C GLY A 52 6.48 1.87 -5.74
N ASP A 53 7.25 1.01 -6.42
CA ASP A 53 6.76 -0.25 -6.99
C ASP A 53 6.78 -1.43 -6.00
N LEU A 54 7.20 -1.21 -4.76
CA LEU A 54 7.26 -2.24 -3.72
C LEU A 54 5.89 -2.58 -3.12
N ILE A 55 4.88 -1.77 -3.40
CA ILE A 55 3.54 -1.88 -2.83
C ILE A 55 2.45 -1.72 -3.90
N GLU A 56 1.36 -2.45 -3.73
CA GLU A 56 0.12 -2.23 -4.46
C GLU A 56 -1.10 -2.18 -3.51
N VAL A 57 -2.11 -1.40 -3.88
CA VAL A 57 -3.39 -1.39 -3.18
C VAL A 57 -4.28 -2.47 -3.77
N VAL A 58 -4.62 -3.48 -2.97
CA VAL A 58 -5.53 -4.57 -3.37
C VAL A 58 -6.99 -4.15 -3.16
N LYS A 59 -7.29 -3.48 -2.03
CA LYS A 59 -8.64 -2.99 -1.66
C LYS A 59 -8.56 -1.75 -0.76
N PRO A 60 -9.58 -0.90 -0.74
CA PRO A 60 -10.78 -0.89 -1.59
C PRO A 60 -10.50 -0.29 -2.96
N LYS A 61 -11.40 -0.54 -3.94
CA LYS A 61 -11.32 0.07 -5.28
C LYS A 61 -11.20 1.59 -5.23
N LYS A 62 -11.95 2.26 -4.34
CA LYS A 62 -11.89 3.72 -4.20
C LYS A 62 -10.47 4.23 -3.88
N LEU A 63 -9.69 3.49 -3.11
CA LEU A 63 -8.28 3.87 -2.84
C LEU A 63 -7.40 3.66 -4.08
N ILE A 64 -7.67 2.63 -4.89
CA ILE A 64 -6.97 2.42 -6.17
C ILE A 64 -7.24 3.59 -7.11
N ASP A 65 -8.48 4.08 -7.16
CA ASP A 65 -8.87 5.21 -8.01
C ASP A 65 -8.17 6.50 -7.56
N VAL A 66 -8.17 6.80 -6.26
CA VAL A 66 -7.43 7.97 -5.69
C VAL A 66 -5.92 7.84 -5.90
N LEU A 67 -5.35 6.64 -5.79
CA LEU A 67 -3.92 6.42 -6.03
C LEU A 67 -3.51 6.76 -7.46
N ARG A 68 -4.38 6.49 -8.45
CA ARG A 68 -4.13 6.84 -9.85
C ARG A 68 -4.09 8.35 -10.03
N GLU A 69 -5.11 9.04 -9.50
CA GLU A 69 -5.18 10.51 -9.50
C GLU A 69 -3.93 11.14 -8.87
N VAL A 70 -3.52 10.67 -7.70
CA VAL A 70 -2.31 11.17 -7.02
C VAL A 70 -1.07 10.90 -7.88
N ARG A 71 -0.88 9.71 -8.44
CA ARG A 71 0.27 9.40 -9.31
C ARG A 71 0.32 10.29 -10.56
N ASP A 72 -0.83 10.55 -11.17
CA ASP A 72 -0.93 11.41 -12.35
C ASP A 72 -0.57 12.87 -11.99
N SER A 73 -0.90 13.32 -10.78
CA SER A 73 -0.54 14.68 -10.31
C SER A 73 0.96 14.89 -10.05
N ILE A 74 1.72 13.81 -9.86
CA ILE A 74 3.17 13.86 -9.54
C ILE A 74 4.03 13.73 -10.80
N ARG A 75 3.51 13.13 -11.87
CA ARG A 75 4.19 13.13 -13.17
C ARG A 75 4.19 14.55 -13.72
N LEU A 76 5.38 15.16 -13.79
CA LEU A 76 5.56 16.37 -14.60
C LEU A 76 5.16 16.04 -16.05
N PRO A 77 4.42 16.91 -16.75
CA PRO A 77 4.25 16.76 -18.19
C PRO A 77 5.63 16.76 -18.87
N ASP A 78 5.78 15.91 -19.88
CA ASP A 78 6.99 15.82 -20.73
C ASP A 78 7.37 17.18 -21.33
#